data_AF-A0A2S8GMV5-F1
#
_entry.id   AF-A0A2S8GMV5-F1
#
_cell.length_a   1.000
_cell.length_b   1.000
_cell.length_c   1.000
_cell.angle_alpha   90.00
_cell.angle_beta   90.00
_cell.angle_gamma   90.00
#
_symmetry.space_group_name_H-M   'P 1'
#
loop_
_entity.id
_entity.type
_entity.pdbx_description
1 polymer ?
#
loop_
_entity_poly.entity_id
_entity_poly.type
_entity_poly.pdbx_seq_one_letter_code
_entity_poly.pdbx_strand_id
1 'polypeptide(L)' 'MPGMQEMLIFLVIILLLFGSSKLPGLMRSMGQSVNEFKRGMNDKGEDGDHEGESPQESPKA' A
#
# COMPACT_ATOMS: atom_id res chain seq x y z
N MET A 1 6.16 -3.25 25.71
CA MET A 1 6.03 -3.43 24.24
C MET A 1 4.66 -4.04 24.03
N PRO A 2 3.75 -3.39 23.30
CA PRO A 2 2.46 -4.00 23.05
C PRO A 2 2.64 -5.32 22.29
N GLY A 3 1.96 -6.37 22.75
CA GLY A 3 2.00 -7.69 22.14
C GLY A 3 1.18 -7.75 20.86
N MET A 4 1.42 -8.79 20.05
CA MET A 4 0.67 -9.03 18.82
C MET A 4 -0.86 -9.09 19.05
N GLN A 5 -1.30 -9.62 20.19
CA GLN A 5 -2.72 -9.66 20.58
C GLN A 5 -3.32 -8.27 20.77
N GLU A 6 -2.61 -7.35 21.42
CA GLU A 6 -3.10 -5.98 21.65
C GLU A 6 -3.22 -5.23 20.32
N MET A 7 -2.24 -5.39 19.41
CA MET A 7 -2.32 -4.81 18.07
C MET A 7 -3.51 -5.35 17.26
N LEU A 8 -3.81 -6.65 17.35
CA LEU A 8 -4.99 -7.23 16.70
C LEU A 8 -6.30 -6.66 17.26
N ILE A 9 -6.41 -6.48 18.57
CA ILE A 9 -7.60 -5.89 19.20
C ILE A 9 -7.81 -4.46 18.69
N PHE A 10 -6.75 -3.65 18.63
CA PHE A 10 -6.83 -2.30 18.06
C PHE A 10 -7.27 -2.30 16.60
N LEU A 11 -6.71 -3.21 15.79
CA LEU A 11 -7.09 -3.36 14.38
C LEU A 11 -8.58 -3.70 14.23
N VAL A 12 -9.10 -4.60 15.07
CA VAL A 12 -10.52 -4.97 15.08
C VAL A 12 -11.40 -3.78 15.47
N ILE A 13 -11.02 -3.00 16.47
CA ILE A 13 -11.76 -1.79 16.86
C ILE A 13 -11.84 -0.79 15.70
N ILE A 14 -10.71 -0.51 15.04
CA ILE A 14 -10.65 0.37 13.87
C ILE A 14 -11.54 -0.18 12.74
N LEU A 15 -11.48 -1.49 12.51
CA LEU A 15 -12.29 -2.16 11.49
C LEU A 15 -13.79 -2.07 11.81
N LEU A 16 -14.20 -2.11 13.08
CA LEU A 16 -15.61 -1.93 13.47
C LEU A 16 -16.08 -0.49 13.29
N LEU A 17 -15.23 0.51 13.58
CA LEU A 17 -15.58 1.93 13.44
C LEU A 17 -15.67 2.35 11.96
N PHE A 18 -14.71 1.94 11.15
CA PHE A 18 -14.63 2.34 9.74
C PHE A 18 -15.30 1.34 8.78
N GLY A 19 -15.45 0.08 9.19
CA GLY A 19 -15.93 -1.00 8.34
C GLY A 19 -14.86 -1.55 7.39
N SER A 20 -15.04 -2.82 6.96
CA SER A 20 -14.14 -3.49 6.03
C SER A 20 -14.11 -2.89 4.62
N SER A 21 -15.11 -2.09 4.25
CA SER A 21 -15.18 -1.46 2.92
C SER A 21 -14.42 -0.14 2.83
N LYS A 22 -14.30 0.62 3.93
CA LYS A 22 -13.66 1.95 3.92
C LYS A 22 -12.13 1.87 3.99
N LEU A 23 -11.60 0.97 4.81
CA LEU A 23 -10.15 0.79 5.00
C LEU A 23 -9.40 0.51 3.68
N PRO A 24 -9.83 -0.46 2.84
CA PRO A 24 -9.17 -0.72 1.55
C PRO A 24 -9.29 0.43 0.55
N GLY A 25 -10.41 1.18 0.60
CA GLY A 25 -10.60 2.36 -0.25
C GLY A 25 -9.60 3.47 0.09
N LEU A 26 -9.46 3.79 1.39
CA LEU A 26 -8.51 4.78 1.89
C LEU A 26 -7.06 4.38 1.63
N MET A 27 -6.73 3.10 1.83
CA MET A 27 -5.39 2.58 1.53
C MET A 27 -5.06 2.68 0.03
N ARG A 28 -6.02 2.38 -0.85
CA ARG A 28 -5.81 2.52 -2.31
C ARG A 28 -5.58 3.97 -2.71
N SER A 29 -6.41 4.91 -2.26
CA SER A 29 -6.25 6.32 -2.61
C SER A 29 -4.94 6.89 -2.04
N MET A 30 -4.61 6.57 -0.79
CA MET A 30 -3.35 7.01 -0.17
C MET A 30 -2.14 6.37 -0.86
N GLY A 31 -2.21 5.08 -1.20
CA GLY A 31 -1.15 4.36 -1.90
C GLY A 31 -0.90 4.93 -3.30
N GLN A 32 -1.95 5.29 -4.03
CA GLN A 32 -1.83 5.96 -5.33
C GLN A 32 -1.13 7.31 -5.20
N SER A 33 -1.54 8.16 -4.24
CA SER A 33 -0.88 9.45 -4.01
C SER A 33 0.58 9.31 -3.59
N VAL A 34 0.90 8.35 -2.72
CA VAL A 34 2.30 8.08 -2.31
C VAL A 34 3.12 7.55 -3.49
N ASN A 35 2.53 6.70 -4.34
CA ASN A 35 3.20 6.17 -5.53
C ASN A 35 3.51 7.27 -6.55
N GLU A 36 2.55 8.15 -6.83
CA GLU A 36 2.75 9.32 -7.71
C GLU A 36 3.74 10.32 -7.12
N PHE A 37 3.68 10.55 -5.81
CA PHE A 37 4.65 11.38 -5.10
C PHE A 37 6.07 10.82 -5.22
N LYS A 38 6.25 9.51 -5.01
CA LYS A 38 7.53 8.82 -5.19
C LYS A 38 8.03 8.93 -6.63
N ARG A 39 7.16 8.68 -7.62
CA ARG A 39 7.50 8.78 -9.05
C ARG A 39 7.96 10.19 -9.40
N GLY A 40 7.22 11.23 -9.03
CA GLY A 40 7.59 12.62 -9.31
C GLY A 40 8.83 13.11 -8.54
N MET A 41 9.20 12.44 -7.44
CA MET A 41 10.43 12.73 -6.70
C MET A 41 11.65 12.02 -7.31
N ASN A 42 11.50 10.79 -7.82
CA ASN A 42 12.55 10.09 -8.57
C ASN A 42 12.81 10.74 -9.94
N ASP A 43 11.77 11.19 -10.64
CA ASP A 43 11.87 11.84 -11.96
C ASP A 43 12.61 13.20 -11.90
N LYS A 44 12.75 13.79 -10.71
CA LYS A 44 13.58 14.98 -10.47
C LYS A 44 15.03 14.66 -10.08
N GLY A 45 15.33 13.41 -9.77
CA GLY A 45 16.65 12.96 -9.28
C GLY A 45 17.43 12.13 -10.28
N GLU A 46 16.79 11.44 -11.22
CA GLU A 46 17.43 10.40 -12.05
C GLU A 46 16.89 10.39 -13.49
N ASP A 47 17.73 10.81 -14.46
CA ASP A 47 17.61 10.46 -15.89
C ASP A 47 17.99 8.96 -16.13
N GLY A 48 17.61 8.04 -15.24
CA GLY A 48 18.19 6.69 -15.22
C GLY A 48 17.26 5.62 -14.66
N ASP A 49 16.92 4.69 -15.56
CA ASP A 49 16.58 3.29 -15.30
C ASP A 49 15.16 2.96 -14.83
N HIS A 50 14.42 2.45 -15.82
CA HIS A 50 13.34 1.49 -15.67
C HIS A 50 13.66 0.44 -14.59
N GLU A 51 12.83 0.33 -13.55
CA GLU A 51 12.38 -0.96 -13.03
C GLU A 51 11.31 -0.77 -11.95
N GLY A 52 10.16 -1.40 -12.19
CA GLY A 52 9.02 -1.43 -11.30
C GLY A 52 7.97 -2.41 -11.82
N GLU A 53 8.42 -3.51 -12.41
CA GLU A 53 7.58 -4.69 -12.62
C GLU A 53 7.34 -5.37 -11.28
N SER A 54 6.09 -5.78 -11.05
CA SER A 54 5.76 -7.11 -10.55
C SER A 54 4.23 -7.25 -10.42
N PRO A 55 3.66 -8.46 -10.51
CA PRO A 55 3.97 -9.58 -11.40
C PRO A 55 2.73 -9.99 -12.25
N GLN A 56 2.89 -10.17 -13.56
CA GLN A 56 1.88 -10.86 -14.38
C GLN A 56 2.21 -12.36 -14.46
N GLU A 57 1.23 -13.15 -14.04
CA GLU A 57 0.89 -14.50 -14.48
C GLU A 57 2.02 -15.46 -14.93
N SER A 58 2.22 -16.47 -14.08
CA SER A 58 2.48 -17.87 -14.39
C SER A 58 2.79 -18.23 -15.86
N PRO A 59 3.97 -18.85 -16.13
CA PRO A 59 4.30 -19.39 -17.45
C PRO A 59 3.22 -20.35 -17.96
N LYS A 60 2.69 -20.03 -19.13
CA LYS A 60 1.85 -20.92 -19.94
C LYS A 60 2.68 -22.13 -20.38
N ALA A 61 2.24 -23.34 -20.02
CA ALA A 61 2.69 -24.61 -20.59
C ALA A 61 1.47 -25.52 -20.81
#